data_AF-A0A935GA85-F1
#
_entry.id   AF-A0A935GA85-F1
#
_cell.length_a   1.000
_cell.length_b   1.000
_cell.length_c   1.000
_cell.angle_alpha   90.00
_cell.angle_beta   90.00
_cell.angle_gamma   90.00
#
_symmetry.space_group_name_H-M   'P 1'
#
loop_
_entity.id
_entity.type
_entity.pdbx_description
1 polymer ?
#
loop_
_entity_poly.entity_id
_entity_poly.type
_entity_poly.pdbx_seq_one_letter_code
_entity_poly.pdbx_strand_id
1 'polypeptide(L)'
;MKKVVLISILLILFSNFNFSQQWTFLTDDNNAKAEYTLDEAKSNNKDLTINFTLNAYRLKEITINNNVSYIVESPNGARILKAGAPDLPLYAQSVIIPDTGSMEVIINKVDFVEIQKIDIAPSKGNLLRTVNPDSVPYSFGSEYQQNSFFPTDIVYLRDPYILRDFRGQAIVVQPFQYNPVTKTLRIYTNIDFTVRATQGSGINEFHRNKALQSIDREFN
;
A
#
# COMPACT_ATOMS: atom_id res chain seq x y z
N MET A 1 -19.06 -23.48 70.31
CA MET A 1 -18.19 -22.29 70.08
C MET A 1 -17.06 -22.68 69.14
N LYS A 2 -16.73 -21.78 68.19
CA LYS A 2 -15.64 -21.82 67.18
C LYS A 2 -15.92 -22.69 65.94
N LYS A 3 -16.24 -22.09 64.78
CA LYS A 3 -15.35 -21.47 63.76
C LYS A 3 -14.52 -22.58 63.07
N VAL A 4 -14.53 -22.81 61.76
CA VAL A 4 -14.26 -21.87 60.65
C VAL A 4 -14.87 -22.43 59.35
N VAL A 5 -15.57 -21.59 58.59
CA VAL A 5 -15.97 -21.84 57.20
C VAL A 5 -14.76 -21.49 56.32
N LEU A 6 -14.25 -22.47 55.57
CA LEU A 6 -13.19 -22.26 54.58
C LEU A 6 -13.85 -21.85 53.25
N ILE A 7 -14.02 -20.54 53.05
CA ILE A 7 -14.51 -19.98 51.79
C ILE A 7 -13.40 -20.08 50.73
N SER A 8 -13.78 -20.65 49.59
CA SER A 8 -13.01 -20.69 48.35
C SER A 8 -12.56 -19.30 47.92
N ILE A 9 -11.25 -19.07 47.81
CA ILE A 9 -10.70 -18.00 46.98
C ILE A 9 -10.11 -18.63 45.72
N LEU A 10 -10.97 -18.87 44.73
CA LEU A 10 -10.53 -19.16 43.37
C LEU A 10 -10.13 -17.81 42.75
N LEU A 11 -8.83 -17.50 42.82
CA LEU A 11 -8.24 -16.37 42.10
C LEU A 11 -8.34 -16.68 40.60
N ILE A 12 -9.42 -16.22 39.96
CA ILE A 12 -9.47 -16.14 38.50
C ILE A 12 -8.53 -15.00 38.11
N LEU A 13 -7.27 -15.33 37.86
CA LEU A 13 -6.38 -14.53 37.04
C LEU A 13 -6.98 -14.49 35.64
N PHE A 14 -7.89 -13.54 35.39
CA PHE A 14 -8.12 -13.06 34.05
C PHE A 14 -6.81 -12.42 33.60
N SER A 15 -5.94 -13.23 33.02
CA SER A 15 -4.86 -12.76 32.16
C SER A 15 -5.53 -11.91 31.09
N ASN A 16 -5.45 -10.59 31.26
CA ASN A 16 -5.63 -9.66 30.16
C ASN A 16 -4.57 -10.04 29.13
N PHE A 17 -4.94 -10.88 28.16
CA PHE A 17 -4.20 -10.99 26.92
C PHE A 17 -4.29 -9.61 26.29
N ASN A 18 -3.31 -8.77 26.62
CA ASN A 18 -3.00 -7.62 25.82
C ASN A 18 -2.57 -8.20 24.47
N PHE A 19 -3.50 -8.30 23.53
CA PHE A 19 -3.18 -8.52 22.13
C PHE A 19 -2.41 -7.27 21.70
N SER A 20 -1.10 -7.29 21.91
CA SER A 20 -0.20 -6.36 21.28
C SER A 20 -0.43 -6.49 19.77
N GLN A 21 -0.76 -5.39 19.11
CA GLN A 21 -0.97 -5.36 17.66
C GLN A 21 0.38 -5.59 16.95
N GLN A 22 0.74 -6.85 16.80
CA GLN A 22 1.92 -7.32 16.10
C GLN A 22 1.65 -7.44 14.60
N TRP A 23 2.70 -7.31 13.80
CA TRP A 23 2.65 -7.63 12.38
C TRP A 23 2.21 -9.08 12.15
N THR A 24 1.27 -9.26 11.23
CA THR A 24 0.99 -10.59 10.66
C THR A 24 1.92 -10.78 9.48
N PHE A 25 2.79 -11.78 9.57
CA PHE A 25 3.73 -12.13 8.51
C PHE A 25 3.08 -13.11 7.51
N LEU A 26 3.31 -12.86 6.23
CA LEU A 26 2.83 -13.65 5.09
C LEU A 26 3.88 -14.68 4.62
N THR A 27 5.09 -14.60 5.18
CA THR A 27 6.23 -15.49 4.93
C THR A 27 6.97 -15.76 6.25
N ASP A 28 7.83 -16.78 6.32
CA ASP A 28 8.64 -17.14 7.52
C ASP A 28 9.79 -16.14 7.82
N ASP A 29 9.58 -14.86 7.54
CA ASP A 29 10.52 -13.77 7.78
C ASP A 29 10.07 -13.00 9.03
N ASN A 30 11.00 -12.68 9.93
CA ASN A 30 10.71 -11.92 11.15
C ASN A 30 10.85 -10.41 10.97
N ASN A 31 11.18 -9.93 9.77
CA ASN A 31 11.30 -8.51 9.46
C ASN A 31 10.20 -8.04 8.51
N ALA A 32 9.43 -7.03 8.92
CA ALA A 32 8.29 -6.53 8.16
C ALA A 32 8.77 -5.63 7.02
N LYS A 33 8.53 -6.02 5.76
CA LYS A 33 9.03 -5.36 4.57
C LYS A 33 7.96 -5.16 3.50
N ALA A 34 8.15 -4.06 2.78
CA ALA A 34 7.45 -3.70 1.54
C ALA A 34 8.48 -3.00 0.65
N GLU A 35 8.94 -3.67 -0.39
CA GLU A 35 10.13 -3.24 -1.14
C GLU A 35 9.99 -3.47 -2.65
N TYR A 36 10.62 -2.59 -3.41
CA TYR A 36 10.81 -2.72 -4.84
C TYR A 36 12.22 -3.26 -5.09
N THR A 37 12.34 -4.33 -5.87
CA THR A 37 13.61 -4.87 -6.33
C THR A 37 13.67 -4.87 -7.86
N LEU A 38 14.77 -4.39 -8.42
CA LEU A 38 14.99 -4.37 -9.87
C LEU A 38 15.53 -5.75 -10.30
N ASP A 39 14.89 -6.36 -11.29
CA ASP A 39 15.45 -7.53 -11.98
C ASP A 39 16.39 -7.05 -13.09
N GLU A 40 17.67 -6.86 -12.73
CA GLU A 40 18.71 -6.39 -13.66
C GLU A 40 18.87 -7.31 -14.88
N ALA A 41 18.66 -8.62 -14.72
CA ALA A 41 18.81 -9.59 -15.80
C ALA A 41 17.72 -9.44 -16.87
N LYS A 42 16.55 -8.89 -16.51
CA LYS A 42 15.42 -8.62 -17.41
C LYS A 42 15.24 -7.14 -17.74
N SER A 43 16.13 -6.27 -17.26
CA SER A 43 16.04 -4.83 -17.46
C SER A 43 17.06 -4.34 -18.47
N ASN A 44 16.72 -3.27 -19.18
CA ASN A 44 17.57 -2.58 -20.13
C ASN A 44 17.31 -1.07 -20.08
N ASN A 45 17.93 -0.29 -20.97
CA ASN A 45 17.82 1.17 -20.96
C ASN A 45 16.41 1.72 -21.29
N LYS A 46 15.48 0.88 -21.72
CA LYS A 46 14.09 1.24 -22.08
C LYS A 46 13.04 0.51 -21.26
N ASP A 47 13.37 -0.68 -20.79
CA ASP A 47 12.45 -1.58 -20.08
C ASP A 47 13.00 -1.88 -18.70
N LEU A 48 12.21 -1.64 -17.66
CA LEU A 48 12.56 -1.93 -16.27
C LEU A 48 11.61 -3.01 -15.75
N THR A 49 12.16 -4.17 -15.42
CA THR A 49 11.39 -5.24 -14.78
C THR A 49 11.61 -5.17 -13.27
N ILE A 50 10.51 -4.99 -12.53
CA ILE A 50 10.53 -4.69 -11.11
C ILE A 50 9.63 -5.70 -10.40
N ASN A 51 10.14 -6.20 -9.27
CA ASN A 51 9.37 -7.01 -8.34
C ASN A 51 9.03 -6.19 -7.10
N PHE A 52 7.75 -6.11 -6.77
CA PHE A 52 7.29 -5.59 -5.50
C PHE A 52 6.95 -6.75 -4.56
N THR A 53 7.57 -6.77 -3.38
CA THR A 53 7.31 -7.78 -2.35
C THR A 53 6.76 -7.13 -1.08
N LEU A 54 5.67 -7.69 -0.57
CA LEU A 54 5.05 -7.34 0.71
C LEU A 54 4.92 -8.60 1.57
N ASN A 55 5.55 -8.61 2.75
CA ASN A 55 5.53 -9.78 3.62
C ASN A 55 4.77 -9.59 4.93
N ALA A 56 4.24 -8.39 5.21
CA ALA A 56 3.62 -8.11 6.48
C ALA A 56 2.51 -7.06 6.37
N TYR A 57 1.46 -7.25 7.17
CA TYR A 57 0.39 -6.29 7.36
C TYR A 57 -0.08 -6.30 8.80
N ARG A 58 -0.84 -5.28 9.19
CA ARG A 58 -1.45 -5.16 10.50
C ARG A 58 -2.88 -4.64 10.33
N LEU A 59 -3.80 -5.18 11.12
CA LEU A 59 -5.19 -4.73 11.14
C LEU A 59 -5.43 -4.01 12.46
N LYS A 60 -5.56 -2.69 12.39
CA LYS A 60 -5.89 -1.88 13.57
C LYS A 60 -7.40 -1.82 13.72
N GLU A 61 -7.91 -2.44 14.78
CA GLU A 61 -9.32 -2.41 15.13
C GLU A 61 -9.77 -1.01 15.54
N ILE A 62 -10.93 -0.59 15.02
CA ILE A 62 -11.64 0.64 15.41
C ILE A 62 -13.15 0.37 15.46
N THR A 63 -13.89 1.19 16.19
CA THR A 63 -15.35 1.13 16.24
C THR A 63 -15.96 2.31 15.49
N ILE A 64 -16.82 2.02 14.52
CA ILE A 64 -17.60 3.01 13.76
C ILE A 64 -19.08 2.67 13.93
N ASN A 65 -19.87 3.58 14.52
CA ASN A 65 -21.31 3.40 14.73
C ASN A 65 -21.66 2.05 15.39
N ASN A 66 -20.93 1.67 16.44
CA ASN A 66 -21.04 0.40 17.18
C ASN A 66 -20.69 -0.88 16.37
N ASN A 67 -20.16 -0.74 15.16
CA ASN A 67 -19.63 -1.85 14.38
C ASN A 67 -18.10 -1.84 14.42
N VAL A 68 -17.51 -3.03 14.51
CA VAL A 68 -16.06 -3.20 14.43
C VAL A 68 -15.62 -3.06 12.97
N SER A 69 -14.56 -2.30 12.74
CA SER A 69 -13.91 -2.14 11.44
C SER A 69 -12.40 -2.09 11.60
N TYR A 70 -11.67 -2.29 10.51
CA TYR A 70 -10.21 -2.39 10.54
C TYR A 70 -9.58 -1.34 9.63
N ILE A 71 -8.54 -0.69 10.13
CA ILE A 71 -7.59 0.07 9.31
C ILE A 71 -6.46 -0.88 8.94
N VAL A 72 -6.25 -1.06 7.64
CA VAL A 72 -5.13 -1.86 7.11
C VAL A 72 -3.86 -1.03 7.19
N GLU A 73 -2.83 -1.54 7.87
CA GLU A 73 -1.51 -0.94 7.95
C GLU A 73 -0.47 -1.90 7.37
N SER A 74 0.60 -1.33 6.80
CA SER A 74 1.68 -2.08 6.17
C SER A 74 3.01 -1.33 6.36
N PRO A 75 4.16 -2.02 6.33
CA PRO A 75 5.46 -1.38 6.47
C PRO A 75 5.64 -0.31 5.41
N ASN A 76 6.00 0.92 5.79
CA ASN A 76 6.26 2.06 4.90
C ASN A 76 5.11 2.43 3.92
N GLY A 77 3.88 1.96 4.16
CA GLY A 77 2.75 2.25 3.27
C GLY A 77 2.17 3.66 3.48
N ALA A 78 1.99 4.41 2.39
CA ALA A 78 1.23 5.65 2.39
C ALA A 78 -0.27 5.37 2.18
N ARG A 79 -1.16 6.33 2.42
CA ARG A 79 -2.62 6.15 2.21
C ARG A 79 -3.04 6.60 0.80
N ILE A 80 -4.10 5.99 0.25
CA ILE A 80 -4.74 6.46 -1.00
C ILE A 80 -5.38 7.86 -0.82
N LEU A 81 -5.86 8.19 0.38
CA LEU A 81 -6.47 9.48 0.73
C LEU A 81 -7.73 9.84 -0.07
N LYS A 82 -8.45 8.86 -0.62
CA LYS A 82 -9.77 9.07 -1.22
C LYS A 82 -10.85 9.02 -0.15
N ALA A 83 -11.38 10.18 0.24
CA ALA A 83 -12.41 10.29 1.27
C ALA A 83 -13.61 9.37 0.97
N GLY A 84 -14.04 8.59 1.96
CA GLY A 84 -15.16 7.68 1.86
C GLY A 84 -14.87 6.33 1.21
N ALA A 85 -13.79 6.19 0.46
CA ALA A 85 -13.37 4.90 -0.10
C ALA A 85 -12.66 4.05 0.96
N PRO A 86 -12.56 2.71 0.79
CA PRO A 86 -11.78 1.86 1.69
C PRO A 86 -10.37 2.39 1.92
N ASP A 87 -9.99 2.53 3.19
CA ASP A 87 -8.70 3.09 3.55
C ASP A 87 -7.62 2.01 3.39
N LEU A 88 -6.85 2.08 2.30
CA LEU A 88 -5.86 1.08 1.93
C LEU A 88 -4.47 1.71 1.70
N PRO A 89 -3.38 0.98 2.02
CA PRO A 89 -2.03 1.43 1.72
C PRO A 89 -1.66 1.42 0.23
N LEU A 90 -0.77 2.32 -0.16
CA LEU A 90 -0.08 2.35 -1.45
C LEU A 90 1.41 2.63 -1.27
N TYR A 91 2.16 2.36 -2.32
CA TYR A 91 3.59 2.55 -2.41
C TYR A 91 3.92 3.30 -3.69
N ALA A 92 4.88 4.22 -3.63
CA ALA A 92 5.34 4.94 -4.80
C ALA A 92 6.86 4.96 -4.85
N GLN A 93 7.42 4.62 -6.00
CA GLN A 93 8.86 4.64 -6.26
C GLN A 93 9.13 5.40 -7.55
N SER A 94 10.13 6.28 -7.54
CA SER A 94 10.56 6.99 -8.75
C SER A 94 11.58 6.15 -9.52
N VAL A 95 11.43 6.12 -10.84
CA VAL A 95 12.40 5.51 -11.76
C VAL A 95 12.79 6.51 -12.84
N ILE A 96 14.01 6.36 -13.36
CA ILE A 96 14.45 7.08 -14.55
C ILE A 96 13.86 6.36 -15.77
N ILE A 97 13.28 7.13 -16.68
CA ILE A 97 12.71 6.65 -17.94
C ILE A 97 13.46 7.27 -19.12
N PRO A 98 13.31 6.72 -20.34
CA PRO A 98 13.86 7.35 -21.53
C PRO A 98 13.41 8.80 -21.70
N ASP A 99 14.31 9.62 -22.25
CA ASP A 99 14.10 11.06 -22.48
C ASP A 99 12.84 11.35 -23.30
N THR A 100 12.52 10.49 -24.26
CA THR A 100 11.37 10.61 -25.15
C THR A 100 10.55 9.32 -25.13
N GLY A 101 9.29 9.40 -25.53
CA GLY A 101 8.41 8.25 -25.57
C GLY A 101 7.41 8.24 -24.42
N SER A 102 6.25 7.65 -24.70
CA SER A 102 5.28 7.28 -23.68
C SER A 102 5.76 6.01 -22.95
N MET A 103 5.29 5.81 -21.72
CA MET A 103 5.61 4.63 -20.92
C MET A 103 4.32 3.88 -20.61
N GLU A 104 4.40 2.56 -20.55
CA GLU A 104 3.32 1.70 -20.08
C GLU A 104 3.82 0.72 -19.02
N VAL A 105 2.89 0.17 -18.24
CA VAL A 105 3.16 -0.87 -17.26
C VAL A 105 2.45 -2.15 -17.64
N ILE A 106 3.15 -3.27 -17.52
CA ILE A 106 2.64 -4.61 -17.81
C ILE A 106 2.85 -5.47 -16.58
N ILE A 107 1.77 -6.05 -16.07
CA ILE A 107 1.84 -7.00 -14.96
C ILE A 107 2.18 -8.37 -15.53
N ASN A 108 3.30 -8.94 -15.13
CA ASN A 108 3.79 -10.24 -15.59
C ASN A 108 3.26 -11.37 -14.70
N LYS A 109 3.32 -11.18 -13.38
CA LYS A 109 2.88 -12.17 -12.39
C LYS A 109 2.40 -11.49 -11.12
N VAL A 110 1.41 -12.10 -10.46
CA VAL A 110 0.95 -11.71 -9.13
C VAL A 110 0.74 -12.94 -8.26
N ASP A 111 1.06 -12.80 -6.98
CA ASP A 111 0.70 -13.72 -5.92
C ASP A 111 -0.06 -12.96 -4.83
N PHE A 112 -1.12 -13.54 -4.28
CA PHE A 112 -1.96 -12.88 -3.28
C PHE A 112 -2.57 -13.86 -2.28
N VAL A 113 -2.98 -13.31 -1.14
CA VAL A 113 -3.82 -13.97 -0.14
C VAL A 113 -5.12 -13.19 0.05
N GLU A 114 -6.16 -13.87 0.53
CA GLU A 114 -7.45 -13.23 0.81
C GLU A 114 -7.88 -13.44 2.26
N ILE A 115 -8.42 -12.36 2.84
CA ILE A 115 -9.05 -12.35 4.16
C ILE A 115 -10.53 -12.07 3.94
N GLN A 116 -11.38 -13.01 4.33
CA GLN A 116 -12.82 -12.90 4.20
C GLN A 116 -13.45 -12.39 5.49
N LYS A 117 -14.71 -11.92 5.38
CA LYS A 117 -15.53 -11.47 6.51
C LYS A 117 -14.86 -10.33 7.31
N ILE A 118 -14.22 -9.41 6.60
CA ILE A 118 -13.55 -8.26 7.19
C ILE A 118 -14.21 -6.95 6.74
N ASP A 119 -14.47 -6.06 7.69
CA ASP A 119 -14.99 -4.72 7.45
C ASP A 119 -13.82 -3.72 7.48
N ILE A 120 -13.49 -3.12 6.34
CA ILE A 120 -12.44 -2.11 6.24
C ILE A 120 -13.01 -0.72 6.46
N ALA A 121 -12.33 0.09 7.27
CA ALA A 121 -12.72 1.46 7.56
C ALA A 121 -12.58 2.36 6.32
N PRO A 122 -13.47 3.34 6.11
CA PRO A 122 -13.32 4.30 5.03
C PRO A 122 -12.24 5.33 5.36
N SER A 123 -11.60 5.88 4.33
CA SER A 123 -10.60 6.92 4.49
C SER A 123 -11.28 8.24 4.86
N LYS A 124 -10.68 8.98 5.79
CA LYS A 124 -11.06 10.37 6.07
C LYS A 124 -10.60 11.34 4.98
N GLY A 125 -9.82 10.86 4.01
CA GLY A 125 -9.24 11.66 2.95
C GLY A 125 -8.10 12.54 3.43
N ASN A 126 -7.80 13.58 2.65
CA ASN A 126 -6.75 14.54 3.00
C ASN A 126 -7.26 15.54 4.06
N LEU A 127 -6.65 15.54 5.25
CA LEU A 127 -6.98 16.46 6.33
C LEU A 127 -5.97 17.60 6.39
N LEU A 128 -6.46 18.82 6.64
CA LEU A 128 -5.59 19.97 6.88
C LEU A 128 -4.91 19.84 8.25
N ARG A 129 -3.71 20.43 8.38
CA ARG A 129 -2.96 20.47 9.66
C ARG A 129 -3.71 21.20 10.79
N THR A 130 -4.70 22.02 10.45
CA THR A 130 -5.55 22.75 11.39
C THR A 130 -6.73 21.93 11.92
N VAL A 131 -6.99 20.76 11.35
CA VAL A 131 -8.12 19.89 11.71
C VAL A 131 -7.63 18.76 12.60
N ASN A 132 -8.26 18.58 13.76
CA ASN A 132 -8.00 17.42 14.61
C ASN A 132 -8.58 16.15 13.96
N PRO A 133 -7.76 15.14 13.59
CA PRO A 133 -8.24 13.91 12.96
C PRO A 133 -9.29 13.15 13.77
N ASP A 134 -9.24 13.22 15.10
CA ASP A 134 -10.18 12.51 15.99
C ASP A 134 -11.58 13.11 15.95
N SER A 135 -11.70 14.40 15.60
CA SER A 135 -12.98 15.09 15.48
C SER A 135 -13.71 14.82 14.16
N VAL A 136 -13.01 14.28 13.16
CA VAL A 136 -13.58 13.99 11.84
C VAL A 136 -14.24 12.60 11.87
N PRO A 137 -15.55 12.48 11.64
CA PRO A 137 -16.22 11.19 11.62
C PRO A 137 -15.84 10.39 10.38
N TYR A 138 -15.95 9.07 10.48
CA TYR A 138 -15.88 8.19 9.33
C TYR A 138 -17.20 8.28 8.54
N SER A 139 -17.09 8.34 7.21
CA SER A 139 -18.22 8.36 6.28
C SER A 139 -17.96 7.34 5.18
N PHE A 140 -18.97 6.55 4.80
CA PHE A 140 -18.84 5.52 3.77
C PHE A 140 -19.25 6.09 2.40
N GLY A 141 -18.33 6.02 1.44
CA GLY A 141 -18.51 6.52 0.08
C GLY A 141 -19.25 5.54 -0.83
N SER A 142 -19.37 5.91 -2.11
CA SER A 142 -20.03 5.10 -3.15
C SER A 142 -19.36 3.74 -3.38
N GLU A 143 -18.07 3.63 -3.10
CA GLU A 143 -17.27 2.41 -3.25
C GLU A 143 -17.87 1.26 -2.43
N TYR A 144 -18.43 1.55 -1.26
CA TYR A 144 -19.03 0.53 -0.38
C TYR A 144 -20.32 -0.09 -0.92
N GLN A 145 -20.89 0.47 -1.98
CA GLN A 145 -22.09 -0.03 -2.64
C GLN A 145 -21.76 -0.85 -3.89
N GLN A 146 -20.48 -0.97 -4.26
CA GLN A 146 -20.04 -1.65 -5.46
C GLN A 146 -19.52 -3.05 -5.13
N ASN A 147 -20.04 -4.06 -5.82
CA ASN A 147 -19.52 -5.42 -5.74
C ASN A 147 -18.30 -5.59 -6.65
N SER A 148 -17.24 -4.84 -6.35
CA SER A 148 -15.98 -4.85 -7.08
C SER A 148 -14.83 -4.54 -6.14
N PHE A 149 -13.62 -4.96 -6.51
CA PHE A 149 -12.42 -4.63 -5.77
C PHE A 149 -12.01 -3.16 -5.98
N PHE A 150 -11.76 -2.46 -4.88
CA PHE A 150 -11.16 -1.12 -4.84
C PHE A 150 -9.77 -1.16 -4.19
N PRO A 151 -8.77 -0.43 -4.70
CA PRO A 151 -8.75 0.24 -6.01
C PRO A 151 -8.77 -0.79 -7.15
N THR A 152 -9.14 -0.38 -8.36
CA THR A 152 -9.18 -1.29 -9.52
C THR A 152 -7.79 -1.66 -10.01
N ASP A 153 -6.89 -0.68 -10.14
CA ASP A 153 -5.53 -0.88 -10.60
C ASP A 153 -4.60 -1.21 -9.43
N ILE A 154 -3.78 -2.25 -9.60
CA ILE A 154 -2.78 -2.65 -8.58
C ILE A 154 -1.40 -2.05 -8.86
N VAL A 155 -1.13 -1.66 -10.10
CA VAL A 155 0.06 -0.91 -10.50
C VAL A 155 -0.35 0.12 -11.54
N TYR A 156 0.10 1.36 -11.38
CA TYR A 156 -0.08 2.41 -12.39
C TYR A 156 1.10 3.38 -12.39
N LEU A 157 1.22 4.14 -13.47
CA LEU A 157 2.25 5.18 -13.62
C LEU A 157 1.61 6.55 -13.44
N ARG A 158 2.29 7.45 -12.72
CA ARG A 158 1.94 8.88 -12.70
C ARG A 158 2.58 9.61 -13.87
N ASP A 159 2.23 10.88 -14.05
CA ASP A 159 2.83 11.71 -15.10
C ASP A 159 4.36 11.82 -14.96
N PRO A 160 5.11 11.75 -16.07
CA PRO A 160 6.55 11.99 -16.08
C PRO A 160 6.92 13.41 -15.66
N TYR A 161 8.03 13.54 -14.96
CA TYR A 161 8.62 14.79 -14.55
C TYR A 161 10.09 14.88 -14.98
N ILE A 162 10.64 16.08 -15.01
CA ILE A 162 12.07 16.29 -15.29
C ILE A 162 12.72 16.75 -13.98
N LEU A 163 13.73 16.01 -13.54
CA LEU A 163 14.58 16.37 -12.41
C LEU A 163 16.01 16.52 -12.90
N ARG A 164 16.42 17.78 -13.12
CA ARG A 164 17.69 18.15 -13.75
C ARG A 164 17.91 17.39 -15.07
N ASP A 165 18.89 16.49 -15.10
CA ASP A 165 19.33 15.79 -16.31
C ASP A 165 18.56 14.49 -16.59
N PHE A 166 17.54 14.17 -15.79
CA PHE A 166 16.77 12.94 -15.92
C PHE A 166 15.28 13.21 -16.04
N ARG A 167 14.66 12.48 -16.96
CA ARG A 167 13.21 12.32 -17.01
C ARG A 167 12.84 11.16 -16.10
N GLY A 168 12.10 11.45 -15.05
CA GLY A 168 11.65 10.50 -14.04
C GLY A 168 10.15 10.23 -14.15
N GLN A 169 9.72 9.07 -13.68
CA GLN A 169 8.30 8.75 -13.55
C GLN A 169 8.07 7.95 -12.27
N ALA A 170 6.99 8.28 -11.56
CA ALA A 170 6.62 7.55 -10.35
C ALA A 170 5.75 6.35 -10.70
N ILE A 171 6.20 5.17 -10.29
CA ILE A 171 5.44 3.93 -10.30
C ILE A 171 4.69 3.86 -8.98
N VAL A 172 3.39 3.60 -9.03
CA VAL A 172 2.55 3.41 -7.84
C VAL A 172 2.06 1.97 -7.79
N VAL A 173 2.26 1.31 -6.66
CA VAL A 173 1.76 -0.04 -6.38
C VAL A 173 0.71 0.03 -5.27
N GLN A 174 -0.42 -0.62 -5.47
CA GLN A 174 -1.54 -0.72 -4.53
C GLN A 174 -1.76 -2.19 -4.18
N PRO A 175 -0.99 -2.76 -3.23
CA PRO A 175 -0.98 -4.19 -2.97
C PRO A 175 -2.17 -4.66 -2.13
N PHE A 176 -3.09 -3.76 -1.77
CA PHE A 176 -4.30 -4.08 -1.04
C PHE A 176 -5.50 -3.72 -1.90
N GLN A 177 -6.41 -4.66 -2.09
CA GLN A 177 -7.70 -4.45 -2.73
C GLN A 177 -8.81 -4.94 -1.81
N TYR A 178 -9.92 -4.21 -1.75
CA TYR A 178 -11.06 -4.57 -0.92
C TYR A 178 -12.35 -4.59 -1.72
N ASN A 179 -13.12 -5.67 -1.59
CA ASN A 179 -14.51 -5.74 -2.03
C ASN A 179 -15.43 -5.58 -0.80
N PRO A 180 -16.16 -4.46 -0.69
CA PRO A 180 -17.03 -4.17 0.45
C PRO A 180 -18.31 -5.00 0.49
N VAL A 181 -18.81 -5.49 -0.65
CA VAL A 181 -20.02 -6.31 -0.72
C VAL A 181 -19.74 -7.74 -0.28
N THR A 182 -18.63 -8.32 -0.75
CA THR A 182 -18.22 -9.68 -0.32
C THR A 182 -17.44 -9.68 0.99
N LYS A 183 -17.05 -8.51 1.49
CA LYS A 183 -16.18 -8.31 2.67
C LYS A 183 -14.86 -9.07 2.54
N THR A 184 -14.22 -8.95 1.38
CA THR A 184 -12.96 -9.64 1.06
C THR A 184 -11.84 -8.62 0.88
N LEU A 185 -10.81 -8.71 1.72
CA LEU A 185 -9.53 -8.00 1.54
C LEU A 185 -8.55 -8.93 0.85
N ARG A 186 -8.07 -8.54 -0.33
CA ARG A 186 -6.99 -9.20 -1.07
C ARG A 186 -5.69 -8.46 -0.82
N ILE A 187 -4.64 -9.21 -0.49
CA ILE A 187 -3.31 -8.69 -0.20
C ILE A 187 -2.33 -9.36 -1.17
N TYR A 188 -1.76 -8.57 -2.06
CA TYR A 188 -0.75 -9.00 -3.02
C TYR A 188 0.61 -9.10 -2.32
N THR A 189 1.13 -10.32 -2.18
CA THR A 189 2.42 -10.60 -1.55
C THR A 189 3.58 -10.37 -2.51
N ASN A 190 3.34 -10.63 -3.81
CA ASN A 190 4.31 -10.44 -4.86
C ASN A 190 3.64 -9.88 -6.12
N ILE A 191 4.24 -8.85 -6.71
CA ILE A 191 3.81 -8.28 -7.99
C ILE A 191 5.05 -8.10 -8.86
N ASP A 192 5.17 -8.90 -9.92
CA ASP A 192 6.18 -8.76 -10.96
C ASP A 192 5.60 -7.99 -12.12
N PHE A 193 6.22 -6.85 -12.47
CA PHE A 193 5.73 -6.00 -13.54
C PHE A 193 6.89 -5.34 -14.30
N THR A 194 6.65 -5.03 -15.56
CA THR A 194 7.60 -4.36 -16.44
C THR A 194 7.07 -2.99 -16.82
N VAL A 195 7.90 -1.96 -16.65
CA VAL A 195 7.67 -0.61 -17.17
C VAL A 195 8.48 -0.46 -18.45
N ARG A 196 7.83 -0.17 -19.57
CA ARG A 196 8.50 -0.09 -20.88
C ARG A 196 8.07 1.10 -21.70
N ALA A 197 8.97 1.56 -22.56
CA ALA A 197 8.68 2.62 -23.51
C ALA A 197 7.77 2.12 -24.64
N THR A 198 6.73 2.90 -24.96
CA THR A 198 5.84 2.68 -26.10
C THR A 198 6.24 3.57 -27.28
N GLN A 199 5.74 3.22 -28.47
CA GLN A 199 5.93 4.06 -29.65
C GLN A 199 5.04 5.29 -29.56
N GLY A 200 5.58 6.47 -29.92
CA GLY A 200 4.86 7.74 -29.96
C GLY A 200 5.39 8.76 -28.96
N SER A 201 4.83 9.98 -29.01
CA SER A 201 5.23 11.07 -28.11
C SER A 201 4.74 10.83 -26.69
N GLY A 202 5.60 11.13 -25.71
CA GLY A 202 5.31 11.11 -24.29
C GLY A 202 4.92 12.46 -23.73
N ILE A 203 4.37 12.45 -22.51
CA ILE A 203 4.17 13.68 -21.72
C ILE A 203 5.53 14.14 -21.18
N ASN A 204 5.83 15.43 -21.30
CA ASN A 204 7.02 16.06 -20.71
C ASN A 204 8.34 15.39 -21.17
N GLU A 205 8.51 15.23 -22.48
CA GLU A 205 9.76 14.72 -23.07
C GLU A 205 10.94 15.65 -22.80
N PHE A 206 12.12 15.08 -22.60
CA PHE A 206 13.33 15.80 -22.28
C PHE A 206 14.27 15.85 -23.49
N HIS A 207 14.22 16.95 -24.23
CA HIS A 207 15.13 17.17 -25.35
C HIS A 207 16.47 17.72 -24.85
N ARG A 208 17.47 16.84 -24.73
CA ARG A 208 18.80 17.22 -24.27
C ARG A 208 19.50 18.18 -25.23
N ASN A 209 19.97 19.30 -24.69
CA ASN A 209 20.84 20.24 -25.42
C ASN A 209 22.32 19.81 -25.39
N LYS A 210 22.69 18.89 -24.48
CA LYS A 210 24.04 18.33 -24.32
C LYS A 210 23.93 16.86 -23.94
N ALA A 211 24.86 16.04 -24.42
CA ALA A 211 24.95 14.64 -24.02
C ALA A 211 25.24 14.53 -22.51
N LEU A 212 24.68 13.52 -21.85
CA LEU A 212 24.96 13.23 -20.44
C LEU A 212 26.43 12.77 -20.33
N GLN A 213 27.29 13.61 -19.75
CA GLN A 213 28.71 13.30 -19.56
C GLN A 213 29.04 12.90 -18.12
N SER A 214 28.31 13.42 -17.15
CA SER A 214 28.49 13.15 -15.72
C SER A 214 27.18 13.42 -14.97
N ILE A 215 26.99 12.74 -13.84
CA ILE A 215 25.96 13.09 -12.86
C ILE A 215 26.53 14.19 -11.95
N ASP A 216 25.74 15.22 -11.67
CA ASP A 216 26.10 16.25 -10.69
C ASP A 216 26.49 15.60 -9.35
N ARG A 217 27.56 16.09 -8.71
CA ARG A 217 28.07 15.51 -7.44
C ARG A 217 27.03 15.44 -6.32
N GLU A 218 25.99 16.26 -6.38
CA GLU A 218 24.92 16.29 -5.37
C GLU A 218 23.99 15.06 -5.42
N PHE A 219 24.14 14.18 -6.43
CA PHE A 219 23.32 12.97 -6.63
C PHE A 219 24.14 11.67 -6.78
N ASN A 220 25.43 11.70 -6.44
CA ASN A 220 26.27 10.49 -6.31
C ASN A 220 26.34 10.02 -4.86
#